data_AF-A0A437NM24-F1
#
_entry.id   AF-A0A437NM24-F1
#
_cell.length_a   1.000
_cell.length_b   1.000
_cell.length_c   1.000
_cell.angle_alpha   90.00
_cell.angle_beta   90.00
_cell.angle_gamma   90.00
#
_symmetry.space_group_name_H-M   'P 1'
#
loop_
_entity.id
_entity.type
_entity.pdbx_description
1 polymer ?
#
loop_
_entity_poly.entity_id
_entity_poly.type
_entity_poly.pdbx_seq_one_letter_code
_entity_poly.pdbx_strand_id
1 'polypeptide(L)' 'RDAFTAVHPQAARAFVEGERPGKLMADIYELARIRLAARGVTAVYGGGLCTVSDARFFSYRRTPQGGRFASLVWLQPR' A
#
# COMPACT_ATOMS: atom_id res chain seq x y z
N ARG A 1 -11.11 4.02 6.28
CA ARG A 1 -10.96 5.48 6.09
C ARG A 1 -10.82 6.19 7.44
N ASP A 2 -11.83 6.14 8.30
CA ASP A 2 -11.90 7.02 9.49
C ASP A 2 -10.71 6.90 10.44
N ALA A 3 -10.25 5.67 10.72
CA ALA A 3 -9.03 5.44 11.50
C ALA A 3 -7.76 6.04 10.88
N PHE A 4 -7.70 6.20 9.55
CA PHE A 4 -6.57 6.84 8.86
C PHE A 4 -6.69 8.36 8.87
N THR A 5 -7.90 8.89 8.64
CA THR A 5 -8.16 10.33 8.62
C THR A 5 -8.08 10.97 10.00
N ALA A 6 -8.36 10.22 11.06
CA ALA A 6 -8.18 10.66 12.44
C ALA A 6 -6.71 11.01 12.77
N VAL A 7 -5.75 10.35 12.11
CA VAL A 7 -4.32 10.61 12.29
C VAL A 7 -3.78 11.58 11.23
N HIS A 8 -4.20 11.41 9.97
CA HIS A 8 -3.78 12.23 8.85
C HIS A 8 -5.00 12.60 8.00
N PRO A 9 -5.57 13.81 8.14
CA PRO A 9 -6.79 14.20 7.43
C PRO A 9 -6.71 14.00 5.91
N GLN A 10 -5.54 14.30 5.31
CA GLN A 10 -5.28 14.09 3.89
C GLN A 10 -5.38 12.63 3.41
N ALA A 11 -5.38 11.64 4.32
CA ALA A 11 -5.58 10.24 3.97
C ALA A 11 -6.95 9.95 3.33
N ALA A 12 -7.91 10.87 3.46
CA ALA A 12 -9.22 10.76 2.81
C ALA A 12 -9.08 10.54 1.29
N ARG A 13 -8.11 11.20 0.63
CA ARG A 13 -7.90 11.10 -0.82
C ARG A 13 -7.38 9.74 -1.30
N ALA A 14 -6.92 8.90 -0.37
CA ALA A 14 -6.44 7.56 -0.68
C ALA A 14 -7.55 6.49 -0.61
N PHE A 15 -8.81 6.90 -0.46
CA PHE A 15 -9.96 6.00 -0.48
C PHE A 15 -10.93 6.41 -1.57
N VAL A 16 -11.40 5.43 -2.32
CA VAL A 16 -12.50 5.58 -3.29
C VAL A 16 -13.58 4.55 -2.98
N GLU A 17 -14.76 4.71 -3.57
CA GLU A 17 -15.81 3.69 -3.48
C GLU A 17 -15.31 2.35 -4.04
N GLY A 18 -15.54 1.28 -3.29
CA GLY A 18 -15.20 -0.06 -3.74
C GLY A 18 -16.32 -0.69 -4.55
N GLU A 19 -16.03 -1.82 -5.19
CA GLU A 19 -17.00 -2.60 -5.97
C GLU A 19 -18.22 -3.07 -5.16
N ARG A 20 -18.07 -3.22 -3.83
CA ARG A 20 -19.14 -3.64 -2.93
C ARG A 20 -19.78 -2.42 -2.26
N PRO A 21 -21.12 -2.28 -2.26
CA PRO A 21 -21.80 -1.19 -1.60
C PRO A 21 -21.38 -1.02 -0.13
N GLY A 22 -21.12 0.22 0.27
CA GLY A 22 -20.66 0.55 1.62
C GLY A 22 -19.24 0.10 1.95
N LYS A 23 -18.47 -0.40 0.98
CA LYS A 23 -17.04 -0.71 1.12
C LYS A 23 -16.21 0.28 0.32
N LEU A 24 -14.98 0.49 0.77
CA LEU A 24 -14.03 1.40 0.14
C LEU A 24 -12.86 0.60 -0.41
N MET A 25 -12.34 1.03 -1.57
CA MET A 25 -11.02 0.63 -2.05
C MET A 25 -9.98 1.60 -1.48
N ALA A 26 -8.91 1.06 -0.91
CA ALA A 26 -7.83 1.84 -0.35
C ALA A 26 -6.60 1.77 -1.27
N ASP A 27 -6.04 2.93 -1.60
CA ASP A 27 -4.72 3.03 -2.18
C ASP A 27 -3.67 2.94 -1.06
N ILE A 28 -3.11 1.75 -0.89
CA ILE A 28 -2.10 1.49 0.15
C ILE A 28 -0.80 2.27 -0.08
N TYR A 29 -0.45 2.60 -1.33
CA TYR A 29 0.76 3.33 -1.65
C TYR A 29 0.61 4.80 -1.29
N GLU A 30 -0.53 5.41 -1.62
CA GLU A 30 -0.80 6.80 -1.24
C GLU A 30 -0.86 6.97 0.29
N LEU A 31 -1.48 6.02 1.00
CA LEU A 31 -1.46 6.00 2.47
C LEU A 31 -0.04 5.95 3.05
N ALA A 32 0.85 5.15 2.45
CA ALA A 32 2.25 5.08 2.85
C ALA A 32 2.98 6.40 2.58
N ARG A 33 2.80 7.00 1.39
CA ARG A 33 3.39 8.30 1.02
C ARG A 33 2.99 9.40 1.98
N ILE A 34 1.71 9.48 2.33
CA ILE A 34 1.17 10.44 3.30
C ILE A 34 1.88 10.31 4.66
N ARG A 35 2.05 9.08 5.15
CA ARG A 35 2.71 8.81 6.43
C ARG A 35 4.21 9.13 6.39
N LEU A 36 4.88 8.77 5.30
CA LEU A 36 6.31 9.05 5.08
C LEU A 36 6.58 10.55 5.01
N ALA A 37 5.77 11.29 4.25
CA ALA A 37 5.87 12.75 4.13
C ALA A 37 5.68 13.44 5.49
N ALA A 38 4.73 12.97 6.32
CA ALA A 38 4.53 13.47 7.69
C ALA A 38 5.73 13.20 8.63
N ARG A 39 6.71 12.42 8.19
CA ARG A 39 7.98 12.15 8.90
C ARG A 39 9.19 12.78 8.20
N GLY A 40 8.96 13.69 7.25
CA GLY A 40 10.03 14.40 6.54
C GLY A 40 10.70 13.60 5.42
N VAL A 41 10.18 12.42 5.07
CA VAL A 41 10.71 11.63 3.94
C VAL A 41 10.21 12.22 2.63
N THR A 42 11.10 12.78 1.83
CA THR A 42 10.77 13.49 0.57
C THR A 42 11.03 12.68 -0.69
N ALA A 43 11.85 11.63 -0.61
CA ALA A 43 12.20 10.78 -1.75
C ALA A 43 11.59 9.38 -1.57
N VAL A 44 10.47 9.12 -2.26
CA VAL A 44 9.73 7.85 -2.18
C VAL A 44 9.52 7.27 -3.58
N TYR A 45 10.11 6.12 -3.84
CA TYR A 45 10.12 5.45 -5.14
C TYR A 45 9.26 4.17 -5.12
N GLY A 46 8.94 3.66 -6.32
CA GLY A 46 8.12 2.46 -6.48
C GLY A 46 6.63 2.71 -6.23
N GLY A 47 5.90 1.66 -5.85
CA GLY A 47 4.44 1.73 -5.62
C GLY A 47 3.58 1.67 -6.88
N GLY A 48 4.07 1.04 -7.94
CA GLY A 48 3.34 0.86 -9.21
C GLY A 48 2.95 -0.58 -9.52
N LEU A 49 3.05 -1.49 -8.55
CA LEU A 49 2.78 -2.92 -8.74
C LEU A 49 1.53 -3.33 -7.98
N CYS A 50 0.74 -4.25 -8.51
CA CYS A 50 -0.43 -4.78 -7.81
C CYS A 50 -0.31 -6.30 -7.75
N THR A 51 -0.15 -6.84 -6.54
CA THR A 51 0.02 -8.29 -6.36
C THR A 51 -1.21 -9.08 -6.79
N VAL A 52 -2.41 -8.47 -6.79
CA VAL A 52 -3.66 -9.12 -7.22
C VAL A 52 -3.76 -9.25 -8.74
N SER A 53 -3.41 -8.21 -9.51
CA SER A 53 -3.57 -8.21 -10.97
C SER A 53 -2.34 -8.74 -11.71
N ASP A 54 -1.14 -8.61 -11.13
CA ASP A 54 0.09 -9.10 -11.75
C ASP A 54 0.33 -10.57 -11.36
N ALA A 55 0.32 -11.44 -12.37
CA ALA A 55 0.41 -12.89 -12.22
C ALA A 55 1.78 -13.37 -11.70
N ARG A 56 2.82 -12.53 -11.76
CA ARG A 56 4.17 -12.87 -11.26
C ARG A 56 4.21 -12.96 -9.74
N PHE A 57 3.26 -12.34 -9.03
CA PHE A 57 3.26 -12.27 -7.58
C PHE A 57 2.28 -13.24 -6.94
N PHE A 58 2.64 -13.77 -5.77
CA PHE A 58 1.71 -14.41 -4.86
C PHE A 58 0.80 -13.33 -4.27
N SER A 59 -0.50 -13.61 -4.19
CA SER A 59 -1.47 -12.71 -3.59
C SER A 59 -2.50 -13.48 -2.80
N TYR A 60 -2.53 -13.23 -1.50
CA TYR A 60 -3.51 -13.83 -0.60
C TYR A 60 -4.96 -13.49 -0.99
N ARG A 61 -5.19 -12.27 -1.50
CA ARG A 61 -6.52 -11.83 -1.93
C ARG A 61 -7.02 -12.57 -3.18
N ARG A 62 -6.10 -13.06 -4.02
CA ARG A 62 -6.43 -13.88 -5.19
C ARG A 62 -6.48 -15.37 -4.83
N THR A 63 -5.49 -15.85 -4.08
CA THR A 63 -5.35 -17.26 -3.70
C THR A 63 -4.98 -17.35 -2.22
N PRO A 64 -5.95 -17.67 -1.35
CA PRO A 64 -5.70 -17.91 0.06
C PRO A 64 -4.66 -19.04 0.24
N GLN A 65 -3.85 -18.96 1.31
CA GLN A 65 -2.82 -19.96 1.65
C GLN A 65 -1.70 -20.15 0.59
N GLY A 66 -1.52 -19.21 -0.35
CA GLY A 66 -0.40 -19.25 -1.30
C GLY A 66 0.98 -18.96 -0.69
N GLY A 67 2.01 -18.84 -1.53
CA GLY A 67 3.37 -18.48 -1.13
C GLY A 67 3.50 -17.06 -0.56
N ARG A 68 4.72 -16.68 -0.17
CA ARG A 68 5.06 -15.35 0.35
C ARG A 68 6.31 -14.83 -0.35
N PHE A 69 6.29 -13.55 -0.69
CA PHE A 69 7.47 -12.83 -1.15
C PHE A 69 8.11 -12.08 0.02
N ALA A 70 9.40 -11.80 -0.11
CA ALA A 70 10.15 -10.95 0.82
C ALA A 70 10.72 -9.75 0.05
N SER A 71 10.81 -8.61 0.73
CA SER A 71 11.59 -7.45 0.28
C SER A 71 12.86 -7.39 1.13
N LEU A 72 14.03 -7.41 0.50
CA LEU A 72 15.32 -7.45 1.17
C LEU A 72 16.12 -6.20 0.84
N VAL A 73 16.83 -5.68 1.84
CA VAL A 73 17.78 -4.56 1.69
C VAL A 73 18.97 -4.84 2.61
N TRP A 74 20.18 -4.62 2.10
CA TRP A 74 21.41 -4.77 2.85
C TRP A 74 22.45 -3.75 2.37
N LEU A 75 23.41 -3.46 3.23
CA LEU A 75 24.60 -2.71 2.84
C LEU A 75 25.64 -3.71 2.35
N GLN A 76 26.20 -3.48 1.17
CA GLN A 76 27.31 -4.30 0.68
C GLN A 76 28.58 -3.92 1.46
N PRO A 77 29.37 -4.89 1.96
CA PRO A 77 30.68 -4.62 2.50
C PRO A 77 31.57 -3.94 1.45
N ARG A 78 32.40 -3.01 1.90
CA ARG A 78 33.44 -2.43 1.05
C ARG A 78 34.58 -3.42 0.86
#